data_AF-A0A2D9N267-F1
#
_entry.id   AF-A0A2D9N267-F1
#
_cell.length_a   1.000
_cell.length_b   1.000
_cell.length_c   1.000
_cell.angle_alpha   90.00
_cell.angle_beta   90.00
_cell.angle_gamma   90.00
#
_symmetry.space_group_name_H-M   'P 1'
#
loop_
_entity.id
_entity.type
_entity.pdbx_description
1 polymer ?
#
loop_
_entity_poly.entity_id
_entity_poly.type
_entity_poly.pdbx_seq_one_letter_code
_entity_poly.pdbx_strand_id
1 'polypeptide(L)' 'SNGYLLVREISPNETEVIWGFNGENKPPMNIMMLFFNMDKAVGKDFEEGLTSLKIELEKNNL' A
#
# COMPACT_ATOMS: atom_id res chain seq x y z
N SER A 1 4.50 -0.01 -14.18
CA SER A 1 3.59 0.27 -13.05
C SER A 1 4.20 1.40 -12.23
N ASN A 2 3.36 2.20 -11.59
CA ASN A 2 3.77 3.32 -10.75
C ASN A 2 3.24 3.07 -9.34
N GLY A 3 4.13 3.04 -8.35
CA GLY A 3 3.76 3.05 -6.93
C GLY A 3 3.67 4.49 -6.42
N TYR A 4 2.76 4.76 -5.50
CA TYR A 4 2.60 6.08 -4.90
C TYR A 4 2.18 5.96 -3.43
N LEU A 5 2.52 6.99 -2.66
CA LEU A 5 2.06 7.18 -1.28
C LEU A 5 1.15 8.41 -1.27
N LEU A 6 -0.03 8.28 -0.67
CA LEU A 6 -0.87 9.41 -0.31
C LEU A 6 -0.74 9.61 1.19
N VAL A 7 -0.54 10.86 1.60
CA VAL A 7 -0.44 11.22 3.02
C VAL A 7 -1.52 12.23 3.36
N ARG A 8 -2.18 12.04 4.50
CA ARG A 8 -3.21 12.95 4.99
C ARG A 8 -2.99 13.22 6.47
N GLU A 9 -3.02 14.49 6.84
CA GLU A 9 -3.00 14.87 8.25
C GLU A 9 -4.32 14.44 8.92
N ILE A 10 -4.22 13.69 10.01
CA ILE A 10 -5.37 13.32 10.86
C ILE A 10 -5.42 14.25 12.07
N SER A 11 -4.26 14.50 12.68
CA SER A 11 -4.07 15.38 13.82
C SER A 11 -2.61 15.92 13.82
N PRO A 12 -2.25 16.90 14.68
CA PRO A 12 -0.91 17.50 14.66
C PRO A 12 0.26 16.52 14.77
N ASN A 13 0.03 15.33 15.33
CA ASN A 13 1.05 14.28 15.51
C ASN A 13 0.67 12.95 14.83
N GLU A 14 -0.37 12.92 13.99
CA GLU A 14 -0.83 11.71 13.32
C GLU A 14 -1.03 11.95 11.84
N THR A 15 -0.50 11.05 11.03
CA THR A 15 -0.61 11.07 9.58
C THR A 15 -1.14 9.74 9.09
N GLU A 16 -2.19 9.78 8.29
CA GLU A 16 -2.63 8.63 7.51
C GLU A 16 -1.69 8.46 6.31
N VAL A 17 -1.20 7.25 6.09
CA VAL A 17 -0.39 6.91 4.93
C VAL A 17 -1.09 5.78 4.17
N ILE A 18 -1.36 6.02 2.88
CA ILE A 18 -1.96 5.05 1.98
C ILE A 18 -0.95 4.71 0.89
N TRP A 19 -0.66 3.42 0.74
CA TRP A 19 0.19 2.90 -0.33
C TRP A 19 -0.66 2.35 -1.48
N GLY A 20 -0.49 2.94 -2.66
CA GLY A 20 -1.18 2.52 -3.88
C GLY A 20 -0.21 2.15 -4.99
N PHE A 21 -0.69 1.30 -5.90
CA PHE A 21 -0.01 0.97 -7.15
C PHE A 21 -0.98 1.08 -8.32
N ASN A 22 -0.50 1.65 -9.41
CA ASN A 22 -1.19 1.63 -10.69
C ASN A 22 -0.36 0.86 -11.72
N GLY A 23 -0.94 -0.16 -12.33
CA GLY A 23 -0.29 -0.99 -13.34
C GLY A 23 -1.27 -1.33 -14.45
N GLU A 24 -0.83 -1.20 -15.70
CA GLU A 24 -1.64 -1.60 -16.84
C GLU A 24 -1.37 -3.07 -17.17
N ASN A 25 -2.43 -3.89 -17.16
CA ASN A 25 -2.37 -5.29 -17.58
C ASN A 25 -2.89 -5.41 -19.01
N LYS A 26 -2.03 -5.80 -19.95
CA LYS A 26 -2.42 -5.98 -21.37
C LYS A 26 -3.33 -7.20 -21.56
N PRO A 27 -4.22 -7.22 -22.57
CA PRO A 27 -4.98 -8.42 -22.91
C PRO A 27 -4.07 -9.63 -23.24
N PRO A 28 -4.43 -10.87 -22.83
CA PRO A 28 -5.64 -11.28 -22.10
C PRO A 28 -5.52 -11.22 -20.57
N MET A 29 -4.39 -10.75 -20.02
CA MET A 29 -4.13 -10.73 -18.58
C MET A 29 -5.11 -9.84 -17.80
N ASN A 30 -5.69 -8.81 -18.43
CA ASN A 30 -6.74 -8.00 -17.83
C ASN A 30 -7.99 -8.81 -17.41
N ILE A 31 -8.40 -9.79 -18.22
CA ILE A 31 -9.54 -10.68 -17.92
C ILE A 31 -9.16 -11.64 -16.81
N MET A 32 -7.94 -12.19 -16.85
CA MET A 32 -7.44 -13.07 -15.78
C MET A 32 -7.37 -12.34 -14.43
N MET A 33 -7.05 -11.04 -14.43
CA MET A 33 -6.99 -10.22 -13.22
C MET A 33 -8.35 -10.02 -12.54
N LEU A 34 -9.48 -10.16 -13.24
CA LEU A 34 -10.81 -10.12 -12.61
C LEU A 34 -11.05 -11.29 -11.64
N PHE A 35 -10.33 -12.40 -11.84
CA PHE A 35 -10.40 -13.60 -11.00
C PHE A 35 -9.16 -13.74 -10.10
N PHE A 36 -8.20 -12.82 -10.21
CA PHE A 36 -7.01 -12.82 -9.38
C PHE A 36 -7.33 -12.17 -8.04
N ASN A 37 -7.17 -12.92 -6.95
CA ASN A 37 -7.34 -12.39 -5.61
C ASN A 37 -6.06 -11.65 -5.20
N MET A 38 -6.03 -10.35 -5.52
CA MET A 38 -4.88 -9.48 -5.24
C MET A 38 -4.59 -9.37 -3.75
N ASP A 39 -5.64 -9.38 -2.91
CA ASP A 39 -5.51 -9.36 -1.45
C ASP A 39 -4.73 -10.58 -0.92
N LYS A 40 -5.07 -11.79 -1.39
CA LYS A 40 -4.31 -13.01 -1.04
C LYS A 40 -2.89 -13.02 -1.60
N ALA A 41 -2.65 -12.35 -2.72
CA ALA A 41 -1.37 -12.39 -3.40
C ALA A 41 -0.35 -11.41 -2.82
N VAL A 42 -0.79 -10.22 -2.41
CA VAL A 42 0.11 -9.13 -1.98
C VAL A 42 -0.39 -8.35 -0.75
N GLY A 43 -1.61 -8.60 -0.26
CA GLY A 43 -2.19 -7.88 0.88
C GLY A 43 -1.37 -8.03 2.16
N LYS A 44 -0.91 -9.25 2.46
CA LYS A 44 -0.06 -9.53 3.63
C LYS A 44 1.25 -8.72 3.61
N ASP A 45 1.93 -8.68 2.47
CA ASP A 45 3.20 -7.95 2.34
C ASP A 45 2.99 -6.43 2.48
N PHE A 46 1.85 -5.90 2.01
CA PHE A 46 1.49 -4.50 2.22
C PHE A 46 1.18 -4.18 3.67
N GLU A 47 0.44 -5.03 4.37
CA GLU A 47 0.15 -4.86 5.80
C GLU A 47 1.42 -4.90 6.65
N GLU A 48 2.30 -5.90 6.42
CA GLU A 48 3.58 -6.02 7.12
C GLU A 48 4.51 -4.84 6.83
N GLY A 49 4.55 -4.39 5.57
CA GLY A 49 5.33 -3.22 5.16
C GLY A 49 4.87 -1.92 5.82
N LEU A 50 3.56 -1.64 5.82
CA LEU A 50 2.99 -0.46 6.47
C LEU A 50 3.16 -0.50 8.00
N THR A 51 3.05 -1.67 8.61
CA THR A 51 3.30 -1.86 10.05
C THR A 51 4.75 -1.54 10.40
N SER A 52 5.69 -2.07 9.62
CA SER A 52 7.13 -1.79 9.81
C SER A 52 7.46 -0.31 9.61
N LEU A 53 6.84 0.31 8.61
CA LEU A 53 6.97 1.75 8.36
C LEU A 53 6.48 2.58 9.55
N LYS A 54 5.32 2.25 10.12
CA LYS A 54 4.79 2.92 11.31
C LYS A 54 5.77 2.82 12.48
N ILE A 55 6.29 1.62 12.76
CA ILE A 55 7.25 1.39 13.84
C ILE A 55 8.50 2.26 13.67
N GLU A 56 9.11 2.28 12.48
CA GLU A 56 10.35 3.05 12.27
C GLU A 56 10.12 4.57 12.27
N LEU A 57 8.97 5.06 11.80
CA LEU A 57 8.63 6.49 11.87
C LEU A 57 8.35 6.95 13.30
N GLU A 58 7.68 6.14 14.10
CA GLU A 58 7.34 6.48 15.49
C GLU A 58 8.51 6.28 16.46
N LYS A 59 9.50 5.47 16.09
CA LYS A 59 10.69 5.17 16.91
C LYS A 59 11.55 6.39 17.25
N ASN A 60 11.57 7.41 16.39
CA ASN A 60 12.35 8.65 16.60
C ASN A 60 11.53 9.80 17.20
N ASN A 61 10.25 9.58 17.53
CA ASN A 61 9.38 10.58 18.17
C ASN A 61 9.36 10.47 19.71
N LEU A 62 10.42 9.89 20.30
CA LEU A 62 10.73 9.89 21.74
C LEU A 62 11.80 10.93 22.06
#